data_AF-A0A5Q0QAP1-F1
#
_entry.id   AF-A0A5Q0QAP1-F1
#
_cell.length_a   1.000
_cell.length_b   1.000
_cell.length_c   1.000
_cell.angle_alpha   90.00
_cell.angle_beta   90.00
_cell.angle_gamma   90.00
#
_symmetry.space_group_name_H-M   'P 1'
#
loop_
_entity.id
_entity.type
_entity.pdbx_description
1 polymer ?
#
loop_
_entity_poly.entity_id
_entity_poly.type
_entity_poly.pdbx_seq_one_letter_code
_entity_poly.pdbx_strand_id
1 'polypeptide(L)' 'MDIIFMLIGCSVIIALFFLGAFFWAAKNGQHEDTYTPSVRILFDDELTDKDTEMTEKKA' A
#
# COMPACT_ATOMS: atom_id res chain seq x y z
N MET A 1 28.96 -25.28 -20.11
CA MET A 1 29.59 -24.14 -19.41
C MET A 1 28.92 -22.83 -19.83
N ASP A 2 28.58 -22.65 -21.11
CA ASP A 2 27.93 -21.42 -21.63
C ASP A 2 26.58 -21.07 -20.98
N ILE A 3 25.76 -22.07 -20.67
CA ILE A 3 24.48 -21.87 -19.98
C ILE A 3 24.65 -21.22 -18.60
N ILE A 4 25.77 -21.49 -17.92
CA ILE A 4 26.05 -20.97 -16.56
C ILE A 4 26.30 -19.47 -16.64
N PHE A 5 27.04 -19.00 -17.65
CA PHE A 5 27.25 -17.56 -17.86
C PHE A 5 25.95 -16.82 -18.20
N MET A 6 25.05 -17.45 -18.98
CA MET A 6 23.71 -16.90 -19.24
C MET A 6 22.87 -16.80 -17.96
N LEU A 7 22.88 -17.85 -17.12
CA LEU A 7 22.13 -17.88 -15.87
C LEU A 7 22.64 -16.85 -14.85
N ILE A 8 23.96 -16.66 -14.77
CA ILE A 8 24.57 -15.63 -13.92
C ILE A 8 24.14 -14.23 -14.38
N GLY A 9 24.17 -13.96 -15.69
CA GLY A 9 23.69 -12.67 -16.21
C GLY A 9 22.21 -12.44 -15.89
N CYS A 10 21.37 -13.45 -16.11
CA CYS A 10 19.95 -13.38 -15.83
C CYS A 10 19.65 -13.14 -14.33
N SER A 11 20.36 -13.82 -13.43
CA SER A 11 20.15 -13.67 -11.99
C SER A 11 20.54 -12.27 -11.49
N VAL A 12 21.63 -11.70 -12.02
CA VAL A 12 22.06 -10.32 -11.69
C VAL A 12 21.04 -9.31 -12.19
N ILE A 13 20.49 -9.48 -13.41
CA ILE A 13 19.46 -8.58 -13.95
C ILE A 13 18.21 -8.62 -13.06
N ILE A 14 17.75 -9.81 -12.67
CA ILE A 14 16.60 -9.96 -11.78
C ILE A 14 16.86 -9.31 -10.42
N ALA A 15 18.05 -9.51 -9.84
CA ALA A 15 18.42 -8.88 -8.58
C ALA A 15 18.42 -7.36 -8.66
N LEU A 16 18.97 -6.78 -9.74
CA LEU A 16 18.95 -5.33 -9.97
C LEU A 16 17.54 -4.80 -10.20
N PHE A 17 16.67 -5.55 -10.88
CA PHE A 17 15.28 -5.20 -11.06
C PHE A 17 14.55 -5.08 -9.70
N PHE A 18 14.69 -6.09 -8.84
CA PHE A 18 14.10 -6.06 -7.50
C PHE A 18 14.69 -4.95 -6.62
N LEU A 19 15.99 -4.71 -6.72
CA LEU A 19 16.65 -3.63 -5.99
C LEU A 19 16.14 -2.24 -6.45
N GLY A 20 15.98 -2.04 -7.76
CA GLY A 20 15.41 -0.81 -8.32
C GLY A 20 13.96 -0.60 -7.91
N ALA A 21 13.14 -1.66 -7.98
CA ALA A 21 11.76 -1.63 -7.50
C ALA A 21 11.67 -1.32 -6.00
N PHE A 22 12.60 -1.85 -5.20
CA PHE A 22 12.68 -1.56 -3.77
C PHE A 22 12.95 -0.07 -3.49
N PHE A 23 13.93 0.53 -4.17
CA PHE A 23 14.19 1.97 -4.00
C PHE A 23 13.05 2.84 -4.52
N TRP A 24 12.39 2.44 -5.61
CA TRP A 24 11.20 3.12 -6.11
C TRP A 24 10.08 3.08 -5.07
N ALA A 25 9.75 1.91 -4.54
CA ALA A 25 8.73 1.74 -3.50
C ALA A 25 9.08 2.53 -2.22
N ALA A 26 10.33 2.46 -1.76
CA ALA A 26 10.80 3.18 -0.59
C ALA A 26 10.72 4.71 -0.76
N LYS A 27 10.91 5.22 -1.98
CA LYS A 27 10.80 6.65 -2.30
C LYS A 27 9.36 7.09 -2.60
N ASN A 28 8.47 6.18 -2.99
CA ASN A 28 7.13 6.51 -3.47
C ASN A 28 6.15 6.97 -2.37
N GLY A 29 6.63 7.40 -1.21
CA GLY A 29 5.78 8.11 -0.26
C GLY A 29 4.65 7.28 0.35
N GLN A 30 4.71 5.95 0.25
CA GLN A 30 3.61 5.13 0.80
C GLN A 30 3.60 5.10 2.33
N HIS A 31 4.63 5.67 2.98
CA HIS A 31 4.80 5.70 4.43
C HIS A 31 4.40 7.02 5.09
N GLU A 32 4.00 8.04 4.32
CA GLU A 32 3.75 9.39 4.85
C GLU A 32 2.34 9.55 5.43
N ASP A 33 1.38 8.71 5.01
CA ASP A 33 0.04 8.72 5.59
C ASP A 33 -0.10 7.76 6.77
N THR A 34 0.46 8.16 7.91
CA THR A 34 0.32 7.43 9.19
C THR A 34 -0.83 7.98 10.06
N TYR A 35 -1.45 9.10 9.68
CA TYR A 35 -2.38 9.85 10.53
C TYR A 35 -3.84 9.80 10.05
N THR A 36 -4.07 9.92 8.74
CA THR A 36 -5.43 9.94 8.16
C THR A 36 -6.25 8.68 8.46
N PRO A 37 -5.72 7.45 8.33
CA PRO A 37 -6.50 6.24 8.63
C PRO A 37 -6.88 6.13 10.12
N SER A 38 -5.96 6.48 11.02
CA SER A 38 -6.17 6.43 12.47
C SER A 38 -7.31 7.34 12.92
N VAL A 39 -7.35 8.55 12.36
CA VAL A 39 -8.40 9.54 12.64
C VAL A 39 -9.73 9.12 12.02
N ARG A 40 -9.72 8.58 10.80
CA ARG A 40 -10.93 8.09 10.13
C ARG A 40 -11.63 7.00 10.94
N ILE A 41 -10.89 6.01 11.41
CA ILE A 41 -11.43 4.87 12.19
C ILE A 41 -12.06 5.35 13.50
N LEU A 42 -11.50 6.38 14.14
CA LEU A 42 -12.03 6.91 15.40
C LEU A 42 -13.41 7.57 15.25
N PHE A 43 -13.73 8.13 14.07
CA PHE A 43 -14.98 8.86 13.82
C PHE A 43 -15.97 8.12 12.91
N ASP A 44 -15.59 6.95 12.38
CA ASP A 44 -16.45 6.15 11.47
C ASP A 44 -17.71 5.62 12.19
N ASP A 45 -17.57 5.29 13.48
CA ASP A 45 -18.67 4.80 14.33
C ASP A 45 -19.75 5.89 14.55
N GLU A 46 -19.35 7.15 14.77
CA GLU A 46 -20.30 8.26 14.99
C GLU A 46 -21.11 8.63 13.74
N LEU A 47 -20.56 8.39 12.55
CA LEU A 47 -21.24 8.67 11.28
C LEU A 47 -22.32 7.61 11.00
N THR A 48 -22.05 6.34 11.32
CA THR A 48 -23.01 5.23 11.16
C THR A 48 -24.25 5.41 12.04
N ASP A 49 -24.06 5.85 13.29
CA ASP A 49 -25.18 6.09 14.22
C ASP A 49 -26.08 7.24 13.74
N LYS A 50 -25.49 8.32 13.22
CA LYS A 50 -26.25 9.47 12.68
C LYS A 50 -27.04 9.12 11.43
N ASP A 51 -26.47 8.33 10.52
CA ASP A 51 -27.15 7.94 9.29
C ASP A 51 -28.34 7.00 9.57
N THR A 52 -28.21 6.15 10.58
CA THR A 52 -29.29 5.25 11.02
C THR A 52 -30.45 6.04 11.66
N GLU A 53 -30.17 6.99 12.56
CA GLU A 53 -31.21 7.84 13.16
C GLU A 53 -31.93 8.74 12.15
N MET A 54 -31.21 9.27 11.15
CA MET A 54 -31.80 10.11 10.11
C MET A 54 -32.68 9.32 9.13
N THR A 55 -32.45 8.02 9.01
CA THR A 55 -33.26 7.11 8.19
C THR A 55 -34.52 6.68 8.93
N GLU A 56 -34.44 6.42 10.23
CA GLU A 56 -35.62 6.14 11.07
C GLU A 56 -36.54 7.35 11.25
N LYS A 57 -35.99 8.56 11.41
CA LYS A 57 -36.82 9.79 11.52
C LYS A 57 -37.50 10.23 10.22
N LYS A 58 -37.08 9.70 9.07
CA LYS A 58 -37.66 9.99 7.75
C LYS A 58 -38.72 8.98 7.30
N ALA A 59 -38.85 7.84 7.99
CA ALA A 59 -39.88 6.83 7.77
C ALA A 59 -41.12 7.11 8.63
#